data_AF-A0A660V328-F1
#
_entry.id   AF-A0A660V328-F1
#
_cell.length_a   1.000
_cell.length_b   1.000
_cell.length_c   1.000
_cell.angle_alpha   90.00
_cell.angle_beta   90.00
_cell.angle_gamma   90.00
#
_symmetry.space_group_name_H-M   'P 1'
#
loop_
_entity.id
_entity.type
_entity.pdbx_description
1 polymer ?
#
loop_
_entity_poly.entity_id
_entity_poly.type
_entity_poly.pdbx_seq_one_letter_code
_entity_poly.pdbx_strand_id
1 'polypeptide(L)'
;MMRPNSLSRTKLYPNTAAGTSRRAVALVLTLVVLVVLTTIVYALASRVAQARHRRQYLIDYQMSRYACDSGVKYALTAIKEMDFKLINRKDKPDFSDVFTMGREEYERYLDEWALKLAEQDSFNGGDGSSFDTPSTGDVFDWSDGFGADSNSISDPNFLTADYTEPNAVFIPGPYGPEWPNVCNPIKFDIGETNVTIKITDENAKMPLTWLVAENDQVRKRALDAFDMFGSWMQMDPLEIQMLSEQLEDIKDIKRFTINPKSTPIKKTIKTTARSNAGRRRTISRRPSQKKPARPAISHTIDFAKLLHGPAIDFEILKRTLPDMGDRDESPLKYLATWGSYKVNINSAPRHVLEAAFTFGGDAEDIAEEIIRRRHEKPFKDIKDLEKSLYRYSESIRKVKAANYITTSSEFFTITVTAAHGRAKTSVVAMVKKEAETFLPVAIISQL
;
A
#
# COMPACT_ATOMS: atom_id res chain seq x y z
N MET A 1 -19.35 -67.17 84.54
CA MET A 1 -18.19 -67.83 85.19
C MET A 1 -16.94 -67.00 84.91
N MET A 2 -16.26 -66.59 85.97
CA MET A 2 -15.02 -65.79 85.97
C MET A 2 -13.77 -66.63 85.62
N ARG A 3 -12.68 -65.89 85.31
CA ARG A 3 -11.23 -66.15 85.55
C ARG A 3 -10.32 -66.56 84.35
N PRO A 4 -8.98 -66.28 84.41
CA PRO A 4 -8.27 -65.39 83.48
C PRO A 4 -6.97 -66.00 82.88
N ASN A 5 -6.09 -65.13 82.36
CA ASN A 5 -4.65 -65.28 82.04
C ASN A 5 -4.26 -65.70 80.61
N SER A 6 -3.57 -64.80 79.90
CA SER A 6 -2.09 -64.84 79.82
C SER A 6 -1.53 -63.67 78.98
N LEU A 7 -0.66 -62.89 79.63
CA LEU A 7 0.19 -61.88 79.02
C LEU A 7 1.20 -62.56 78.08
N SER A 8 1.14 -62.24 76.78
CA SER A 8 2.17 -62.61 75.81
C SER A 8 3.02 -61.39 75.44
N ARG A 9 4.30 -61.44 75.81
CA ARG A 9 5.35 -60.46 75.52
C ARG A 9 5.50 -60.23 74.00
N THR A 10 5.23 -59.02 73.55
CA THR A 10 5.70 -58.49 72.26
C THR A 10 7.21 -58.26 72.31
N LYS A 11 7.97 -59.01 71.52
CA LYS A 11 9.40 -58.78 71.30
C LYS A 11 9.58 -57.52 70.45
N LEU A 12 10.08 -56.45 71.07
CA LEU A 12 10.66 -55.30 70.37
C LEU A 12 11.95 -55.75 69.69
N TYR A 13 11.93 -55.81 68.36
CA TYR A 13 13.14 -55.97 67.57
C TYR A 13 13.94 -54.65 67.59
N PRO A 14 15.26 -54.68 67.86
CA PRO A 14 16.09 -53.49 67.78
C PRO A 14 16.18 -53.01 66.32
N ASN A 15 15.72 -51.79 66.11
CA ASN A 15 15.69 -51.08 64.84
C ASN A 15 17.14 -50.85 64.35
N THR A 16 17.60 -51.63 63.37
CA THR A 16 18.87 -51.36 62.65
C THR A 16 18.68 -50.19 61.69
N ALA A 17 18.58 -48.97 62.23
CA ALA A 17 18.30 -47.72 61.50
C ALA A 17 19.57 -46.95 61.05
N ALA A 18 20.74 -47.58 61.03
CA ALA A 18 22.01 -46.90 60.73
C ALA A 18 22.44 -46.93 59.24
N GLY A 19 21.77 -47.73 58.40
CA GLY A 19 22.13 -47.92 56.97
C GLY A 19 21.21 -47.23 55.95
N THR A 20 20.02 -46.78 56.36
CA THR A 20 18.99 -46.19 55.48
C THR A 20 19.25 -44.71 55.16
N SER A 21 19.85 -43.96 56.08
CA SER A 21 20.13 -42.52 55.89
C SER A 21 21.11 -42.25 54.74
N ARG A 22 22.18 -43.05 54.61
CA ARG A 22 23.18 -42.87 53.53
C ARG A 22 22.60 -43.16 52.14
N ARG A 23 21.69 -44.14 52.03
CA ARG A 23 21.01 -44.47 50.77
C ARG A 23 20.02 -43.38 50.36
N ALA A 24 19.28 -42.82 51.32
CA ALA A 24 18.38 -41.70 51.08
C ALA A 24 19.14 -40.44 50.61
N VAL A 25 20.27 -40.12 51.26
CA VAL A 25 21.13 -38.99 50.86
C VAL A 25 21.69 -39.16 49.45
N ALA A 26 22.17 -40.36 49.10
CA ALA A 26 22.66 -40.64 47.75
C ALA A 26 21.58 -40.45 46.68
N LEU A 27 20.34 -40.92 46.93
CA LEU A 27 19.22 -40.77 46.01
C LEU A 27 18.88 -39.29 45.80
N VAL A 28 18.75 -38.51 46.89
CA VAL A 28 18.47 -37.07 46.81
C VAL A 28 19.55 -36.35 46.00
N LEU A 29 20.83 -36.66 46.24
CA LEU A 29 21.94 -36.07 45.49
C LEU A 29 21.88 -36.44 44.00
N THR A 30 21.61 -37.70 43.66
CA THR A 30 21.45 -38.11 42.25
C THR A 30 20.25 -37.43 41.58
N LEU A 31 19.15 -37.22 42.30
CA LEU A 31 17.97 -36.54 41.79
C LEU A 31 18.27 -35.06 41.53
N VAL A 32 18.95 -34.39 42.46
CA VAL A 32 19.39 -32.99 42.28
C VAL A 32 20.32 -32.87 41.08
N VAL A 33 21.33 -33.75 40.97
CA VAL A 33 22.24 -33.77 39.81
C VAL A 33 21.48 -34.01 38.51
N LEU A 34 20.52 -34.93 38.49
CA LEU A 34 19.70 -35.22 37.32
C LEU A 34 18.86 -34.01 36.90
N VAL A 35 18.22 -33.30 37.84
CA VAL A 35 17.44 -32.10 37.56
C VAL A 35 18.34 -30.99 37.02
N VAL A 36 19.52 -30.77 37.61
CA VAL A 36 20.50 -29.79 37.12
C VAL A 36 20.97 -30.14 35.70
N LEU A 37 21.32 -31.40 35.44
CA LEU A 37 21.70 -31.83 34.10
C LEU A 37 20.56 -31.67 33.09
N THR A 38 19.34 -32.03 33.46
CA THR A 38 18.16 -31.91 32.57
C THR A 38 17.88 -30.45 32.24
N THR A 39 17.94 -29.56 33.23
CA THR A 39 17.76 -28.11 33.01
C THR A 39 18.84 -27.51 32.13
N ILE A 40 20.11 -27.93 32.28
CA ILE A 40 21.21 -27.49 31.41
C ILE A 40 21.01 -27.99 29.98
N VAL A 41 20.67 -29.28 29.79
CA VAL A 41 20.42 -29.86 28.45
C VAL A 41 19.24 -29.16 27.78
N TYR A 42 18.13 -28.94 28.51
CA TYR A 42 16.97 -28.23 27.99
C TYR A 42 17.30 -26.78 27.61
N ALA A 43 18.03 -26.05 28.48
CA ALA A 43 18.45 -24.67 28.19
C ALA A 43 19.37 -24.60 26.96
N LEU A 44 20.29 -25.56 26.81
CA LEU A 44 21.19 -25.61 25.65
C LEU A 44 20.42 -25.97 24.36
N ALA A 45 19.55 -26.98 24.40
CA ALA A 45 18.71 -27.35 23.27
C ALA A 45 17.80 -26.19 22.82
N SER A 46 17.17 -25.50 23.77
CA SER A 46 16.35 -24.32 23.50
C SER A 46 17.15 -23.18 22.87
N ARG A 47 18.35 -22.86 23.40
CA ARG A 47 19.23 -21.84 22.82
C ARG A 47 19.71 -22.20 21.41
N VAL A 48 20.06 -23.47 21.16
CA VAL A 48 20.47 -23.95 19.84
C VAL A 48 19.31 -23.88 18.84
N ALA A 49 18.10 -24.29 19.25
CA ALA A 49 16.90 -24.19 18.41
C ALA A 49 16.58 -22.73 18.08
N GLN A 50 16.60 -21.82 19.06
CA GLN A 50 16.42 -20.39 18.85
C GLN A 50 17.48 -19.80 17.91
N ALA A 51 18.75 -20.18 18.08
CA ALA A 51 19.83 -19.74 17.20
C ALA A 51 19.63 -20.24 15.76
N ARG A 52 19.17 -21.48 15.58
CA ARG A 52 18.83 -22.04 14.25
C ARG A 52 17.66 -21.29 13.61
N HIS A 53 16.59 -21.01 14.36
CA HIS A 53 15.45 -20.24 13.85
C HIS A 53 15.85 -18.81 13.43
N ARG A 54 16.71 -18.14 14.22
CA ARG A 54 17.24 -16.81 13.84
C ARG A 54 18.09 -16.87 12.57
N ARG A 55 18.93 -17.89 12.42
CA ARG A 55 19.74 -18.09 11.20
C ARG A 55 18.86 -18.36 9.99
N GLN A 56 17.87 -19.24 10.12
CA GLN A 56 16.92 -19.52 9.05
C GLN A 56 16.16 -18.25 8.65
N TYR A 57 15.61 -17.52 9.62
CA TYR A 57 14.92 -16.26 9.35
C TYR A 57 15.81 -15.25 8.62
N LEU A 58 17.10 -15.16 8.98
CA LEU A 58 18.04 -14.26 8.31
C LEU A 58 18.28 -14.67 6.85
N ILE A 59 18.37 -15.97 6.58
CA ILE A 59 18.48 -16.49 5.20
C ILE A 59 17.19 -16.18 4.43
N ASP A 60 16.04 -16.50 5.01
CA ASP A 60 14.72 -16.27 4.40
C ASP A 60 14.50 -14.78 4.08
N TYR A 61 14.92 -13.91 4.99
CA TYR A 61 14.86 -12.46 4.83
C TYR A 61 15.78 -11.96 3.72
N GLN A 62 17.01 -12.48 3.62
CA GLN A 62 17.92 -12.13 2.52
C GLN A 62 17.35 -12.56 1.17
N MET A 63 16.79 -13.77 1.07
CA MET A 63 16.13 -14.25 -0.15
C MET A 63 14.93 -13.37 -0.52
N SER A 64 14.05 -13.09 0.45
CA SER A 64 12.91 -12.18 0.27
C SER A 64 13.33 -10.80 -0.21
N ARG A 65 14.40 -10.24 0.36
CA ARG A 65 14.94 -8.93 -0.04
C ARG A 65 15.47 -8.93 -1.47
N TYR A 66 16.27 -9.93 -1.86
CA TYR A 66 16.80 -10.01 -3.23
C TYR A 66 15.70 -10.21 -4.27
N ALA A 67 14.69 -11.02 -3.96
CA ALA A 67 13.51 -11.19 -4.79
C ALA A 67 12.70 -9.88 -4.89
N CYS A 68 12.54 -9.15 -3.79
CA CYS A 68 11.87 -7.84 -3.76
C CYS A 68 12.59 -6.82 -4.65
N ASP A 69 13.91 -6.68 -4.52
CA ASP A 69 14.72 -5.78 -5.35
C ASP A 69 14.63 -6.13 -6.85
N SER A 70 14.58 -7.43 -7.16
CA SER A 70 14.40 -7.93 -8.53
C SER A 70 12.99 -7.63 -9.04
N GLY A 71 11.96 -7.83 -8.21
CA GLY A 71 10.57 -7.52 -8.50
C GLY A 71 10.35 -6.02 -8.76
N VAL A 72 11.04 -5.13 -8.03
CA VAL A 72 10.99 -3.68 -8.28
C VAL A 72 11.57 -3.34 -9.66
N LYS A 73 12.71 -3.93 -10.04
CA LYS A 73 13.30 -3.71 -11.38
C LYS A 73 12.38 -4.21 -12.50
N TYR A 74 11.77 -5.38 -12.29
CA TYR A 74 10.77 -5.90 -13.20
C TYR A 74 9.58 -4.95 -13.32
N ALA A 75 8.99 -4.51 -12.20
CA ALA A 75 7.86 -3.59 -12.17
C ALA A 75 8.15 -2.27 -12.91
N LEU A 76 9.33 -1.67 -12.67
CA LEU A 76 9.75 -0.43 -13.31
C LEU A 76 10.01 -0.57 -14.81
N THR A 77 10.25 -1.79 -15.29
CA THR A 77 10.38 -2.09 -16.71
C THR A 77 9.01 -2.32 -17.32
N ALA A 78 8.22 -3.22 -16.71
CA ALA A 78 6.88 -3.57 -17.16
C ALA A 78 5.91 -2.38 -17.18
N ILE A 79 6.00 -1.44 -16.23
CA ILE A 79 5.13 -0.26 -16.20
C ILE A 79 5.27 0.62 -17.45
N LYS A 80 6.42 0.58 -18.14
CA LYS A 80 6.63 1.35 -19.38
C LYS A 80 5.84 0.81 -20.56
N GLU A 81 5.51 -0.48 -20.51
CA GLU A 81 4.77 -1.19 -21.57
C GLU A 81 3.27 -1.25 -21.25
N MET A 82 2.87 -0.90 -20.02
CA MET A 82 1.48 -0.87 -19.59
C MET A 82 0.76 0.39 -20.05
N ASP A 83 -0.42 0.21 -20.63
CA ASP A 83 -1.34 1.29 -20.92
C ASP A 83 -2.52 1.31 -19.93
N PHE A 84 -2.62 2.39 -19.17
CA PHE A 84 -3.64 2.57 -18.15
C PHE A 84 -4.87 3.25 -18.76
N LYS A 85 -5.75 2.44 -19.38
CA LYS A 85 -7.01 2.92 -19.95
C LYS A 85 -8.16 2.76 -18.95
N LEU A 86 -8.94 3.82 -18.79
CA LEU A 86 -10.19 3.79 -18.04
C LEU A 86 -11.23 2.97 -18.83
N ILE A 87 -11.88 2.03 -18.15
CA ILE A 87 -12.90 1.20 -18.76
C ILE A 87 -14.27 1.90 -18.70
N ASN A 88 -15.14 1.64 -19.69
CA ASN A 88 -16.55 2.02 -19.58
C ASN A 88 -17.25 1.06 -18.60
N ARG A 89 -18.10 1.61 -17.73
CA ARG A 89 -18.71 0.90 -16.59
C ARG A 89 -20.22 1.04 -16.51
N LYS A 90 -20.90 1.47 -17.58
CA LYS A 90 -22.35 1.71 -17.60
C LYS A 90 -23.20 0.60 -16.96
N ASP A 91 -22.79 -0.66 -17.06
CA ASP A 91 -23.53 -1.81 -16.53
C ASP A 91 -22.88 -2.46 -15.29
N LYS A 92 -21.81 -1.86 -14.75
CA LYS A 92 -21.04 -2.39 -13.60
C LYS A 92 -21.43 -1.66 -12.31
N PRO A 93 -21.28 -2.28 -11.13
CA PRO A 93 -21.49 -1.60 -9.85
C PRO A 93 -20.48 -0.47 -9.66
N ASP A 94 -20.87 0.56 -8.92
CA ASP A 94 -19.95 1.64 -8.61
C ASP A 94 -19.13 1.34 -7.35
N PHE A 95 -17.85 1.71 -7.40
CA PHE A 95 -16.90 1.48 -6.31
C PHE A 95 -16.86 2.65 -5.31
N SER A 96 -17.36 3.83 -5.70
CA SER A 96 -17.12 5.08 -4.97
C SER A 96 -17.67 5.06 -3.56
N ASP A 97 -18.73 4.27 -3.34
CA ASP A 97 -19.52 4.20 -2.10
C ASP A 97 -19.30 2.89 -1.34
N VAL A 98 -18.46 2.01 -1.88
CA VAL A 98 -18.16 0.72 -1.25
C VAL A 98 -17.56 0.91 0.14
N PHE A 99 -16.79 1.97 0.35
CA PHE A 99 -16.15 2.27 1.63
C PHE A 99 -17.12 2.62 2.76
N THR A 100 -18.35 3.07 2.45
CA THR A 100 -19.36 3.42 3.48
C THR A 100 -20.23 2.23 3.87
N MET A 101 -20.30 1.22 3.01
CA MET A 101 -21.14 0.05 3.23
C MET A 101 -20.58 -0.76 4.39
N GLY A 102 -21.41 -1.12 5.37
CA GLY A 102 -21.03 -2.11 6.39
C GLY A 102 -20.84 -3.50 5.76
N ARG A 103 -20.32 -4.46 6.53
CA ARG A 103 -20.13 -5.85 6.07
C ARG A 103 -21.40 -6.45 5.43
N GLU A 104 -22.54 -6.36 6.12
CA GLU A 104 -23.81 -6.97 5.66
C GLU A 104 -24.38 -6.27 4.41
N GLU A 105 -24.18 -4.95 4.29
CA GLU A 105 -24.59 -4.20 3.11
C GLU A 105 -23.72 -4.55 1.91
N TYR A 106 -22.41 -4.69 2.13
CA TYR A 106 -21.46 -5.07 1.11
C TYR A 106 -21.69 -6.49 0.60
N GLU A 107 -21.93 -7.46 1.49
CA GLU A 107 -22.27 -8.84 1.11
C GLU A 107 -23.55 -8.89 0.26
N ARG A 108 -24.61 -8.18 0.67
CA ARG A 108 -25.84 -8.05 -0.15
C ARG A 108 -25.58 -7.40 -1.51
N TYR A 109 -24.73 -6.37 -1.53
CA TYR A 109 -24.38 -5.70 -2.77
C TYR A 109 -23.61 -6.61 -3.74
N LEU A 110 -22.73 -7.47 -3.21
CA LEU A 110 -22.06 -8.51 -4.00
C LEU A 110 -23.03 -9.58 -4.50
N ASP A 111 -23.98 -10.02 -3.68
CA ASP A 111 -25.01 -11.00 -4.08
C ASP A 111 -25.89 -10.45 -5.21
N GLU A 112 -26.37 -9.21 -5.09
CA GLU A 112 -27.15 -8.54 -6.14
C GLU A 112 -26.35 -8.41 -7.44
N TRP A 113 -25.05 -8.14 -7.32
CA TRP A 113 -24.17 -8.05 -8.47
C TRP A 113 -23.92 -9.43 -9.13
N ALA A 114 -23.72 -10.47 -8.32
CA ALA A 114 -23.58 -11.85 -8.78
C ALA A 114 -24.83 -12.31 -9.55
N LEU A 115 -26.02 -11.97 -9.05
CA LEU A 115 -27.29 -12.27 -9.72
C LEU A 115 -27.40 -11.57 -11.08
N LYS A 116 -27.03 -10.28 -11.17
CA LYS A 116 -27.02 -9.54 -12.44
C LYS A 116 -26.06 -10.15 -13.48
N LEU A 117 -24.90 -10.62 -13.04
CA LEU A 117 -23.94 -11.32 -13.91
C LEU A 117 -24.54 -12.62 -14.45
N ALA A 118 -25.15 -13.43 -13.58
CA ALA A 118 -25.79 -14.69 -13.97
C ALA A 118 -26.97 -14.49 -14.95
N GLU A 119 -27.76 -13.42 -14.78
CA GLU A 119 -28.81 -13.04 -15.73
C GLU A 119 -28.23 -12.68 -17.09
N GLN A 120 -27.17 -11.87 -17.13
CA GLN A 120 -26.54 -11.44 -18.39
C GLN A 120 -25.98 -12.62 -19.20
N ASP A 121 -25.37 -13.59 -18.53
CA ASP A 121 -24.85 -14.81 -19.18
C ASP A 121 -25.98 -15.70 -19.72
N SER A 122 -27.10 -15.80 -18.98
CA SER A 122 -28.27 -16.60 -19.40
C SER A 122 -28.92 -16.06 -20.68
N PHE A 123 -28.89 -14.75 -20.90
CA PHE A 123 -29.41 -14.13 -22.14
C PHE A 123 -28.47 -14.30 -23.34
N ASN A 124 -27.16 -14.40 -23.12
CA ASN A 124 -26.18 -14.60 -24.19
C ASN A 124 -25.96 -16.08 -24.56
N GLY A 125 -26.30 -17.03 -23.69
CA GLY A 125 -26.14 -18.48 -23.92
C GLY A 125 -27.16 -19.14 -24.86
N GLY A 126 -27.99 -18.36 -25.56
CA GLY A 126 -29.12 -18.86 -26.36
C GLY A 126 -28.85 -19.12 -27.85
N ASP A 127 -27.67 -18.78 -28.38
CA ASP A 127 -27.37 -19.00 -29.80
C ASP A 127 -26.10 -19.84 -29.96
N GLY A 128 -26.27 -21.10 -30.36
CA GLY A 128 -25.20 -22.04 -30.71
C GLY A 128 -24.51 -21.68 -32.02
N SER A 129 -24.18 -20.41 -32.22
CA SER A 129 -23.31 -19.95 -33.30
C SER A 129 -21.98 -19.50 -32.68
N SER A 130 -20.93 -20.24 -33.03
CA SER A 130 -19.52 -19.84 -33.01
C SER A 130 -19.28 -18.37 -32.63
N PHE A 131 -19.14 -18.12 -31.33
CA PHE A 131 -18.79 -16.81 -30.81
C PHE A 131 -17.29 -16.62 -31.05
N ASP A 132 -16.96 -15.97 -32.16
CA ASP A 132 -15.77 -15.14 -32.27
C ASP A 132 -15.84 -14.14 -31.11
N THR A 133 -15.19 -14.50 -30.00
CA THR A 133 -14.76 -13.52 -29.02
C THR A 133 -14.05 -12.41 -29.80
N PRO A 134 -14.40 -11.12 -29.60
CA PRO A 134 -13.58 -10.06 -30.14
C PRO A 134 -12.21 -10.21 -29.48
N SER A 135 -11.30 -10.77 -30.28
CA SER A 135 -9.87 -10.82 -30.06
C SER A 135 -9.46 -9.57 -29.30
N THR A 136 -9.11 -9.77 -28.04
CA THR A 136 -8.21 -8.87 -27.31
C THR A 136 -6.84 -9.09 -27.94
N GLY A 137 -6.73 -8.66 -29.20
CA GLY A 137 -5.57 -8.79 -30.05
C GLY A 137 -4.66 -7.63 -29.74
N ASP A 138 -3.46 -8.01 -29.33
CA ASP A 138 -2.29 -7.20 -29.00
C ASP A 138 -2.27 -6.73 -27.55
N VAL A 139 -1.66 -7.51 -26.64
CA VAL A 139 -0.27 -7.31 -26.17
C VAL A 139 0.17 -8.56 -25.38
N PHE A 140 1.38 -9.08 -25.68
CA PHE A 140 2.15 -10.14 -24.99
C PHE A 140 1.96 -11.60 -25.44
N ASP A 141 2.47 -11.89 -26.63
CA ASP A 141 3.05 -13.20 -26.95
C ASP A 141 4.48 -13.26 -26.38
N TRP A 142 4.63 -13.95 -25.25
CA TRP A 142 5.93 -14.24 -24.61
C TRP A 142 6.03 -15.75 -24.37
N SER A 143 5.93 -16.55 -25.43
CA SER A 143 6.31 -17.95 -25.36
C SER A 143 6.89 -18.45 -26.67
N ASP A 144 8.18 -18.21 -26.87
CA ASP A 144 8.97 -19.13 -27.68
C ASP A 144 10.37 -19.29 -27.11
N GLY A 145 10.65 -20.52 -26.67
CA GLY A 145 12.00 -21.07 -26.70
C GLY A 145 12.73 -21.25 -25.37
N PHE A 146 12.23 -22.08 -24.45
CA PHE A 146 13.11 -22.90 -23.61
C PHE A 146 12.46 -24.25 -23.21
N GLY A 147 13.03 -25.33 -23.75
CA GLY A 147 13.23 -26.59 -23.03
C GLY A 147 11.99 -27.39 -22.65
N ALA A 148 11.59 -28.30 -23.53
CA ALA A 148 10.61 -29.34 -23.28
C ALA A 148 10.90 -30.14 -22.00
N ASP A 149 9.96 -30.10 -21.05
CA ASP A 149 9.72 -31.21 -20.13
C ASP A 149 8.25 -31.63 -20.29
N SER A 150 8.06 -32.59 -21.19
CA SER A 150 6.77 -33.13 -21.60
C SER A 150 6.29 -34.13 -20.55
N ASN A 151 5.64 -33.64 -19.48
CA ASN A 151 4.74 -34.43 -18.63
C ASN A 151 3.90 -33.60 -17.62
N SER A 152 3.43 -32.41 -18.01
CA SER A 152 2.34 -31.71 -17.30
C SER A 152 1.13 -31.62 -18.23
N ILE A 153 0.39 -32.72 -18.27
CA ILE A 153 -0.90 -32.85 -18.96
C ILE A 153 -1.93 -32.06 -18.16
N SER A 154 -2.44 -30.99 -18.78
CA SER A 154 -3.82 -30.52 -18.70
C SER A 154 -4.31 -30.01 -17.35
N ASP A 155 -4.08 -28.72 -17.09
CA ASP A 155 -5.05 -27.93 -16.33
C ASP A 155 -5.47 -26.70 -17.16
N PRO A 156 -6.52 -26.80 -17.99
CA PRO A 156 -6.98 -25.71 -18.85
C PRO A 156 -7.90 -24.69 -18.13
N ASN A 157 -7.90 -24.66 -16.79
CA ASN A 157 -8.84 -23.85 -16.00
C ASN A 157 -8.37 -22.42 -15.66
N PHE A 158 -7.30 -21.91 -16.25
CA PHE A 158 -6.80 -20.57 -15.87
C PHE A 158 -7.48 -19.38 -16.60
N LEU A 159 -8.38 -19.62 -17.56
CA LEU A 159 -9.05 -18.53 -18.32
C LEU A 159 -10.57 -18.64 -18.46
N THR A 160 -11.18 -19.73 -17.97
CA THR A 160 -12.62 -19.79 -17.72
C THR A 160 -12.81 -19.70 -16.21
N ALA A 161 -13.00 -18.49 -15.70
CA ALA A 161 -13.49 -18.32 -14.35
C ALA A 161 -14.80 -19.11 -14.24
N ASP A 162 -14.78 -20.21 -13.53
CA ASP A 162 -15.99 -20.93 -13.15
C ASP A 162 -16.74 -20.00 -12.20
N TYR A 163 -17.69 -19.21 -12.74
CA TYR A 163 -18.49 -18.22 -12.01
C TYR A 163 -19.41 -18.86 -10.95
N THR A 164 -19.28 -20.17 -10.71
CA THR A 164 -20.00 -20.92 -9.69
C THR A 164 -19.34 -20.84 -8.30
N GLU A 165 -18.16 -20.25 -8.15
CA GLU A 165 -17.62 -19.90 -6.83
C GLU A 165 -18.12 -18.51 -6.38
N PRO A 166 -19.09 -18.43 -5.43
CA PRO A 166 -19.65 -17.16 -4.97
C PRO A 166 -18.61 -16.20 -4.35
N ASN A 167 -17.44 -16.72 -3.97
CA ASN A 167 -16.33 -15.94 -3.41
C ASN A 167 -15.46 -15.23 -4.48
N ALA A 168 -15.73 -15.43 -5.78
CA ALA A 168 -14.95 -14.82 -6.86
C ALA A 168 -15.48 -13.45 -7.33
N VAL A 169 -16.65 -13.02 -6.85
CA VAL A 169 -17.29 -11.78 -7.28
C VAL A 169 -16.68 -10.59 -6.54
N PHE A 170 -16.14 -9.62 -7.29
CA PHE A 170 -15.61 -8.37 -6.75
C PHE A 170 -16.16 -7.16 -7.51
N ILE A 171 -16.09 -5.99 -6.88
CA ILE A 171 -16.52 -4.73 -7.49
C ILE A 171 -15.35 -4.13 -8.26
N PRO A 172 -15.47 -3.99 -9.59
CA PRO A 172 -14.40 -3.45 -10.42
C PRO A 172 -14.20 -1.95 -10.19
N GLY A 173 -12.95 -1.54 -10.05
CA GLY A 173 -12.55 -0.16 -10.00
C GLY A 173 -12.58 0.53 -11.38
N PRO A 174 -12.10 1.77 -11.48
CA PRO A 174 -12.13 2.57 -12.70
C PRO A 174 -11.25 2.02 -13.84
N TYR A 175 -10.25 1.19 -13.50
CA TYR A 175 -9.34 0.54 -14.45
C TYR A 175 -9.70 -0.93 -14.71
N GLY A 176 -10.73 -1.47 -14.06
CA GLY A 176 -11.10 -2.89 -14.12
C GLY A 176 -10.85 -3.64 -12.81
N PRO A 177 -9.59 -3.72 -12.32
CA PRO A 177 -9.28 -4.32 -11.02
C PRO A 177 -9.93 -3.57 -9.86
N GLU A 178 -10.00 -4.21 -8.69
CA GLU A 178 -10.46 -3.58 -7.45
C GLU A 178 -9.67 -2.30 -7.14
N TRP A 179 -10.39 -1.23 -6.80
CA TRP A 179 -9.78 0.04 -6.40
C TRP A 179 -8.94 -0.14 -5.12
N PRO A 180 -7.72 0.43 -5.01
CA PRO A 180 -7.10 1.46 -5.84
C PRO A 180 -6.17 0.93 -6.95
N ASN A 181 -6.25 -0.35 -7.30
CA ASN A 181 -5.32 -0.95 -8.25
C ASN A 181 -5.63 -0.53 -9.69
N VAL A 182 -4.57 -0.31 -10.46
CA VAL A 182 -4.66 0.08 -11.88
C VAL A 182 -4.57 -1.16 -12.79
N CYS A 183 -3.88 -2.20 -12.34
CA CYS A 183 -3.81 -3.51 -12.98
C CYS A 183 -4.02 -4.62 -11.94
N ASN A 184 -4.37 -5.82 -12.39
CA ASN A 184 -4.44 -6.97 -11.50
C ASN A 184 -3.07 -7.20 -10.83
N PRO A 185 -3.02 -7.58 -9.53
CA PRO A 185 -1.76 -7.88 -8.87
C PRO A 185 -0.97 -8.95 -9.61
N ILE A 186 0.25 -8.63 -10.00
CA ILE A 186 1.12 -9.56 -10.72
C ILE A 186 1.80 -10.44 -9.68
N LYS A 187 1.56 -11.75 -9.76
CA LYS A 187 2.13 -12.75 -8.85
C LYS A 187 3.03 -13.68 -9.65
N PHE A 188 4.27 -13.85 -9.20
CA PHE A 188 5.22 -14.79 -9.79
C PHE A 188 6.30 -15.15 -8.76
N ASP A 189 7.02 -16.24 -9.01
CA ASP A 189 8.03 -16.74 -8.09
C ASP A 189 9.44 -16.45 -8.61
N ILE A 190 10.33 -16.02 -7.71
CA ILE A 190 11.76 -15.88 -7.97
C ILE A 190 12.48 -16.93 -7.12
N GLY A 191 12.82 -18.07 -7.74
CA GLY A 191 13.30 -19.23 -7.00
C GLY A 191 12.18 -19.79 -6.12
N GLU A 192 12.40 -19.81 -4.81
CA GLU A 192 11.41 -20.27 -3.81
C GLU A 192 10.68 -19.10 -3.13
N THR A 193 10.81 -17.87 -3.65
CA THR A 193 10.22 -16.66 -3.06
C THR A 193 9.05 -16.18 -3.88
N ASN A 194 7.90 -16.02 -3.24
CA ASN A 194 6.69 -15.54 -3.89
C ASN A 194 6.72 -14.01 -3.94
N VAL A 195 6.64 -13.43 -5.13
CA VAL A 195 6.65 -11.99 -5.36
C VAL A 195 5.27 -11.55 -5.84
N THR A 196 4.73 -10.52 -5.20
CA THR A 196 3.47 -9.87 -5.58
C THR A 196 3.71 -8.40 -5.83
N ILE A 197 3.35 -7.92 -7.01
CA ILE A 197 3.45 -6.52 -7.43
C ILE A 197 2.04 -5.94 -7.53
N LYS A 198 1.78 -4.86 -6.80
CA LYS A 198 0.56 -4.07 -6.86
C LYS A 198 0.88 -2.67 -7.39
N ILE A 199 0.12 -2.19 -8.36
CA ILE A 199 0.26 -0.84 -8.91
C ILE A 199 -1.02 -0.07 -8.60
N THR A 200 -0.90 1.05 -7.89
CA THR A 200 -2.03 1.87 -7.45
C THR A 200 -1.95 3.28 -8.00
N ASP A 201 -3.12 3.88 -8.24
CA ASP A 201 -3.24 5.26 -8.73
C ASP A 201 -3.14 6.25 -7.56
N GLU A 202 -2.05 7.01 -7.51
CA GLU A 202 -1.81 7.98 -6.45
C GLU A 202 -2.59 9.30 -6.68
N ASN A 203 -3.04 9.55 -7.92
CA ASN A 203 -3.92 10.68 -8.20
C ASN A 203 -5.38 10.39 -7.83
N ALA A 204 -5.76 9.13 -7.62
CA ALA A 204 -7.11 8.79 -7.13
C ALA A 204 -7.32 9.13 -5.64
N LYS A 205 -6.28 9.60 -4.94
CA LYS A 205 -6.23 9.79 -3.49
C LYS A 205 -6.17 11.27 -3.12
N MET A 206 -6.51 11.60 -1.89
CA MET A 206 -6.46 12.97 -1.37
C MET A 206 -5.01 13.42 -1.10
N PRO A 207 -4.51 14.49 -1.77
CA PRO A 207 -3.14 14.95 -1.60
C PRO A 207 -2.84 15.60 -0.24
N LEU A 208 -1.93 15.00 0.53
CA LEU A 208 -1.40 15.63 1.76
C LEU A 208 -0.51 16.84 1.45
N THR A 209 -0.07 17.01 0.20
CA THR A 209 0.69 18.19 -0.24
C THR A 209 -0.09 19.49 -0.11
N TRP A 210 -1.42 19.44 -0.09
CA TRP A 210 -2.27 20.62 0.06
C TRP A 210 -2.16 21.22 1.47
N LEU A 211 -1.95 20.37 2.48
CA LEU A 211 -1.84 20.78 3.88
C LEU A 211 -0.50 21.44 4.20
N VAL A 212 0.57 21.04 3.52
CA VAL A 212 1.92 21.63 3.68
C VAL A 212 2.22 22.77 2.70
N ALA A 213 1.19 23.26 2.00
CA ALA A 213 1.35 24.31 1.00
C ALA A 213 1.79 25.65 1.63
N GLU A 214 2.64 26.38 0.92
CA GLU A 214 3.15 27.69 1.37
C GLU A 214 2.05 28.76 1.46
N ASN A 215 1.02 28.68 0.60
CA ASN A 215 -0.05 29.68 0.58
C ASN A 215 -1.08 29.40 1.69
N ASP A 216 -1.19 30.30 2.65
CA ASP A 216 -2.08 30.14 3.81
C ASP A 216 -3.57 30.06 3.44
N GLN A 217 -4.00 30.74 2.37
CA GLN A 217 -5.39 30.62 1.90
C GLN A 217 -5.68 29.23 1.33
N VAL A 218 -4.71 28.66 0.64
CA VAL A 218 -4.79 27.29 0.11
C VAL A 218 -4.82 26.29 1.26
N ARG A 219 -3.90 26.46 2.22
CA ARG A 219 -3.80 25.60 3.39
C ARG A 219 -5.08 25.62 4.23
N LYS A 220 -5.65 26.80 4.51
CA LYS A 220 -6.89 26.90 5.30
C LYS A 220 -8.01 26.07 4.68
N ARG A 221 -8.18 26.17 3.36
CA ARG A 221 -9.18 25.37 2.65
C ARG A 221 -8.82 23.89 2.57
N ALA A 222 -7.53 23.57 2.51
CA ALA A 222 -7.06 22.19 2.55
C ALA A 222 -7.32 21.54 3.92
N LEU A 223 -7.26 22.30 5.01
CA LEU A 223 -7.68 21.85 6.34
C LEU A 223 -9.18 21.56 6.35
N ASP A 224 -10.03 22.46 5.83
CA ASP A 224 -11.47 22.21 5.73
C ASP A 224 -11.77 20.92 4.93
N ALA A 225 -11.04 20.70 3.82
CA ALA A 225 -11.14 19.47 3.03
C ALA A 225 -10.66 18.24 3.80
N PHE A 226 -9.61 18.37 4.60
CA PHE A 226 -9.03 17.28 5.38
C PHE A 226 -9.89 16.92 6.59
N ASP A 227 -10.51 17.90 7.25
CA ASP A 227 -11.50 17.68 8.30
C ASP A 227 -12.71 16.91 7.76
N MET A 228 -13.18 17.28 6.56
CA MET A 228 -14.29 16.57 5.92
C MET A 228 -13.91 15.15 5.51
N PHE A 229 -12.69 14.96 4.97
CA PHE A 229 -12.16 13.62 4.69
C PHE A 229 -12.02 12.78 5.98
N GLY A 230 -11.47 13.35 7.05
CA GLY A 230 -11.30 12.67 8.33
C GLY A 230 -12.64 12.28 8.95
N SER A 231 -13.66 13.13 8.79
CA SER A 231 -15.04 12.83 9.20
C SER A 231 -15.61 11.62 8.44
N TRP A 232 -15.42 11.56 7.11
CA TRP A 232 -15.80 10.41 6.30
C TRP A 232 -15.10 9.13 6.73
N MET A 233 -13.82 9.24 7.10
CA MET A 233 -13.00 8.12 7.56
C MET A 233 -13.13 7.85 9.07
N GLN A 234 -14.16 8.38 9.73
CA GLN A 234 -14.42 8.19 11.17
C GLN A 234 -13.18 8.41 12.06
N MET A 235 -12.32 9.36 11.67
CA MET A 235 -11.16 9.74 12.46
C MET A 235 -11.62 10.60 13.64
N ASP A 236 -10.99 10.41 14.80
CA ASP A 236 -11.29 11.26 15.95
C ASP A 236 -10.83 12.71 15.65
N PRO A 237 -11.59 13.75 16.02
CA PRO A 237 -11.18 15.13 15.78
C PRO A 237 -9.80 15.47 16.37
N LEU A 238 -9.41 14.84 17.49
CA LEU A 238 -8.07 15.00 18.08
C LEU A 238 -7.00 14.35 17.20
N GLU A 239 -7.27 13.20 16.61
CA GLU A 239 -6.36 12.53 15.66
C GLU A 239 -6.13 13.39 14.41
N ILE A 240 -7.20 13.99 13.87
CA ILE A 240 -7.15 14.93 12.73
C ILE A 240 -6.30 16.14 13.10
N GLN A 241 -6.52 16.73 14.29
CA GLN A 241 -5.74 17.86 14.78
C GLN A 241 -4.26 17.49 14.95
N MET A 242 -3.96 16.35 15.60
CA MET A 242 -2.59 15.88 15.80
C MET A 242 -1.84 15.69 14.48
N LEU A 243 -2.49 15.09 13.47
CA LEU A 243 -1.86 14.94 12.16
C LEU A 243 -1.65 16.29 11.48
N SER A 244 -2.60 17.22 11.62
CA SER A 244 -2.48 18.58 11.07
C SER A 244 -1.31 19.34 11.70
N GLU A 245 -1.08 19.18 13.00
CA GLU A 245 0.08 19.73 13.71
C GLU A 245 1.39 19.11 13.22
N GLN A 246 1.45 17.78 13.06
CA GLN A 246 2.63 17.09 12.49
C GLN A 246 2.96 17.56 11.06
N LEU A 247 1.93 17.86 10.25
CA LEU A 247 2.13 18.39 8.90
C LEU A 247 2.62 19.85 8.93
N GLU A 248 2.23 20.64 9.93
CA GLU A 248 2.76 21.98 10.13
C GLU A 248 4.26 21.93 10.49
N ASP A 249 4.69 20.98 11.32
CA ASP A 249 6.12 20.76 11.62
C ASP A 249 6.93 20.46 10.34
N ILE A 250 6.35 19.70 9.41
CA ILE A 250 6.97 19.42 8.11
C ILE A 250 7.05 20.70 7.25
N LYS A 251 6.03 21.56 7.30
CA LYS A 251 6.05 22.85 6.59
C LYS A 251 7.18 23.75 7.11
N ASP A 252 7.46 23.73 8.41
CA ASP A 252 8.56 24.48 9.03
C ASP A 252 9.94 23.97 8.59
N ILE A 253 10.09 22.65 8.39
CA ILE A 253 11.31 22.08 7.81
C ILE A 253 11.48 22.52 6.35
N LYS A 254 10.41 22.44 5.56
CA LYS A 254 10.45 22.81 4.14
C LYS A 254 9.09 23.29 3.63
N ARG A 255 9.10 24.44 2.96
CA ARG A 255 7.95 24.98 2.25
C ARG A 255 7.74 24.27 0.91
N PHE A 256 6.49 23.87 0.65
CA PHE A 256 6.08 23.25 -0.60
C PHE A 256 5.16 24.19 -1.39
N THR A 257 5.45 24.32 -2.68
CA THR A 257 4.59 25.07 -3.61
C THR A 257 3.81 24.06 -4.45
N ILE A 258 2.50 24.28 -4.59
CA ILE A 258 1.67 23.48 -5.49
C ILE A 258 2.11 23.76 -6.92
N ASN A 259 2.36 22.69 -7.68
CA ASN A 259 2.96 22.75 -9.02
C ASN A 259 4.37 23.41 -9.02
N PRO A 260 5.38 22.76 -8.39
CA PRO A 260 6.71 23.31 -8.27
C PRO A 260 7.33 23.52 -9.65
N LYS A 261 7.75 24.75 -9.96
CA LYS A 261 8.53 25.05 -11.18
C LYS A 261 10.00 24.65 -10.96
N SER A 262 10.71 24.31 -12.03
CA SER A 262 12.16 24.06 -11.96
C SER A 262 12.88 25.31 -11.45
N THR A 263 13.66 25.19 -10.37
CA THR A 263 14.35 26.32 -9.75
C THR A 263 15.84 26.32 -10.12
N PRO A 264 16.41 27.44 -10.59
CA PRO A 264 17.83 27.51 -10.90
C PRO A 264 18.67 27.43 -9.61
N ILE A 265 19.65 26.51 -9.56
CA ILE A 265 20.48 26.31 -8.36
C ILE A 265 21.45 27.49 -8.18
N LYS A 266 21.16 28.39 -7.25
CA LYS A 266 22.10 29.43 -6.80
C LYS A 266 23.11 28.83 -5.83
N LYS A 267 24.22 28.25 -6.33
CA LYS A 267 25.37 27.97 -5.46
C LYS A 267 25.99 29.29 -4.99
N THR A 268 25.82 29.63 -3.71
CA THR A 268 26.65 30.61 -3.02
C THR A 268 28.06 30.03 -2.94
N ILE A 269 28.89 30.38 -3.92
CA ILE A 269 30.32 30.07 -3.83
C ILE A 269 30.84 30.98 -2.73
N LYS A 270 31.07 30.43 -1.52
CA LYS A 270 31.89 31.11 -0.52
C LYS A 270 33.30 31.19 -1.11
N THR A 271 33.60 32.26 -1.82
CA THR A 271 34.97 32.60 -2.21
C THR A 271 35.73 32.87 -0.93
N THR A 272 36.47 31.86 -0.45
CA THR A 272 37.55 32.07 0.50
C THR A 272 38.60 32.90 -0.22
N ALA A 273 38.56 34.21 0.02
CA ALA A 273 39.56 35.15 -0.49
C ALA A 273 40.92 34.82 0.17
N ARG A 274 41.71 33.96 -0.47
CA ARG A 274 43.15 33.92 -0.22
C ARG A 274 43.78 35.05 -1.03
N SER A 275 44.07 36.14 -0.34
CA SER A 275 44.96 37.18 -0.82
C SER A 275 46.36 36.58 -1.00
N ASN A 276 46.77 36.35 -2.24
CA ASN A 276 48.20 36.35 -2.58
C ASN A 276 48.36 37.10 -3.90
N ALA A 277 49.06 38.23 -3.79
CA ALA A 277 49.44 39.10 -4.87
C ALA A 277 50.32 38.34 -5.88
N GLY A 278 50.06 38.51 -7.18
CA GLY A 278 51.02 38.11 -8.19
C GLY A 278 50.46 37.72 -9.56
N ARG A 279 50.44 38.72 -10.45
CA ARG A 279 50.88 38.62 -11.86
C ARG A 279 49.93 38.02 -12.92
N ARG A 280 49.69 38.88 -13.93
CA ARG A 280 49.28 38.68 -15.34
C ARG A 280 47.98 37.91 -15.64
N ARG A 281 46.94 38.71 -15.90
CA ARG A 281 45.65 38.30 -16.46
C ARG A 281 45.76 38.05 -17.98
N THR A 282 45.71 36.79 -18.37
CA THR A 282 45.19 36.39 -19.68
C THR A 282 43.68 36.23 -19.51
N ILE A 283 42.89 37.12 -20.12
CA ILE A 283 41.41 37.07 -20.08
C ILE A 283 40.97 35.89 -20.96
N SER A 284 41.02 34.69 -20.39
CA SER A 284 40.33 33.53 -20.96
C SER A 284 38.85 33.69 -20.62
N ARG A 285 38.05 34.03 -21.64
CA ARG A 285 36.58 33.96 -21.58
C ARG A 285 36.21 32.49 -21.36
N ARG A 286 36.14 32.07 -20.11
CA ARG A 286 35.56 30.77 -19.76
C ARG A 286 34.08 30.82 -20.16
N PRO A 287 33.59 29.89 -21.01
CA PRO A 287 32.18 29.82 -21.32
C PRO A 287 31.41 29.65 -20.02
N SER A 288 30.42 30.51 -19.80
CA SER A 288 29.53 30.41 -18.64
C SER A 288 28.78 29.09 -18.76
N GLN A 289 29.23 28.05 -18.06
CA GLN A 289 28.45 26.82 -17.94
C GLN A 289 27.15 27.17 -17.22
N LYS A 290 26.04 27.18 -17.98
CA LYS A 290 24.70 27.33 -17.42
C LYS A 290 24.51 26.22 -16.39
N LYS A 291 24.25 26.60 -15.14
CA LYS A 291 24.08 25.64 -14.05
C LYS A 291 22.79 24.84 -14.28
N PRO A 292 22.78 23.52 -14.03
CA PRO A 292 21.56 22.74 -14.12
C PRO A 292 20.53 23.25 -13.10
N ALA A 293 19.30 23.45 -13.53
CA ALA A 293 18.18 23.75 -12.66
C ALA A 293 17.79 22.49 -11.88
N ARG A 294 17.31 22.66 -10.64
CA ARG A 294 16.74 21.55 -9.88
C ARG A 294 15.40 21.17 -10.53
N PRO A 295 15.21 19.89 -10.92
CA PRO A 295 13.97 19.49 -11.57
C PRO A 295 12.81 19.56 -10.58
N ALA A 296 11.60 19.84 -11.08
CA ALA A 296 10.38 19.93 -10.28
C ALA A 296 10.16 18.67 -9.42
N ILE A 297 10.49 17.51 -9.97
CA ILE A 297 10.35 16.20 -9.33
C ILE A 297 11.15 16.06 -8.03
N SER A 298 12.24 16.83 -7.87
CA SER A 298 13.00 16.83 -6.62
C SER A 298 12.21 17.38 -5.44
N HIS A 299 11.21 18.24 -5.67
CA HIS A 299 10.34 18.72 -4.59
C HIS A 299 9.45 17.58 -4.07
N THR A 300 8.95 16.73 -4.98
CA THR A 300 8.17 15.53 -4.65
C THR A 300 9.00 14.51 -3.88
N ILE A 301 10.26 14.30 -4.26
CA ILE A 301 11.19 13.41 -3.52
C ILE A 301 11.39 13.90 -2.09
N ASP A 302 11.66 15.19 -1.93
CA ASP A 302 11.87 15.77 -0.59
C ASP A 302 10.59 15.64 0.26
N PHE A 303 9.41 15.85 -0.34
CA PHE A 303 8.13 15.66 0.36
C PHE A 303 7.97 14.21 0.82
N ALA A 304 8.12 13.24 -0.09
CA ALA A 304 7.99 11.82 0.24
C ALA A 304 8.98 11.39 1.35
N LYS A 305 10.21 11.91 1.33
CA LYS A 305 11.22 11.63 2.37
C LYS A 305 10.85 12.21 3.74
N LEU A 306 10.28 13.40 3.79
CA LEU A 306 9.83 14.00 5.05
C LEU A 306 8.59 13.26 5.57
N LEU A 307 7.65 12.97 4.68
CA LEU A 307 6.39 12.33 5.03
C LEU A 307 6.60 10.90 5.54
N HIS A 308 7.36 10.08 4.81
CA HIS A 308 7.71 8.71 5.25
C HIS A 308 8.85 8.66 6.28
N GLY A 309 9.25 9.82 6.80
CA GLY A 309 10.18 9.91 7.93
C GLY A 309 9.48 9.68 9.27
N PRO A 310 10.19 9.85 10.39
CA PRO A 310 9.63 9.71 11.74
C PRO A 310 8.75 10.91 12.16
N ALA A 311 8.55 11.89 11.28
CA ALA A 311 7.81 13.12 11.59
C ALA A 311 6.29 12.90 11.65
N ILE A 312 5.78 11.87 10.98
CA ILE A 312 4.36 11.55 10.95
C ILE A 312 4.13 10.18 11.57
N ASP A 313 3.13 10.12 12.43
CA ASP A 313 2.62 8.86 12.95
C ASP A 313 1.57 8.29 12.00
N PHE A 314 1.99 7.33 11.17
CA PHE A 314 1.08 6.63 10.25
C PHE A 314 0.23 5.56 10.93
N GLU A 315 0.48 5.19 12.19
CA GLU A 315 -0.27 4.10 12.83
C GLU A 315 -1.75 4.48 12.99
N ILE A 316 -2.03 5.75 13.27
CA ILE A 316 -3.39 6.31 13.30
C ILE A 316 -4.07 6.13 11.94
N LEU A 317 -3.33 6.37 10.85
CA LEU A 317 -3.86 6.28 9.48
C LEU A 317 -4.00 4.85 8.97
N LYS A 318 -3.30 3.88 9.56
CA LYS A 318 -3.38 2.45 9.22
C LYS A 318 -4.52 1.74 9.94
N ARG A 319 -5.16 2.37 10.91
CA ARG A 319 -6.28 1.75 11.64
C ARG A 319 -7.41 1.41 10.67
N THR A 320 -7.84 0.16 10.70
CA THR A 320 -9.00 -0.31 9.96
C THR A 320 -10.27 0.27 10.55
N LEU A 321 -11.21 0.65 9.68
CA LEU A 321 -12.54 1.07 10.12
C LEU A 321 -13.28 -0.11 10.77
N PRO A 322 -14.11 0.16 11.80
CA PRO A 322 -14.94 -0.87 12.41
C PRO A 322 -15.97 -1.42 11.40
N ASP A 323 -16.43 -2.65 11.62
CA ASP A 323 -17.53 -3.27 10.88
C ASP A 323 -17.36 -3.47 9.36
N MET A 324 -16.12 -3.39 8.85
CA MET A 324 -15.81 -3.55 7.41
C MET A 324 -15.59 -5.01 6.95
N GLY A 325 -15.61 -5.98 7.87
CA GLY A 325 -15.38 -7.39 7.57
C GLY A 325 -13.93 -7.69 7.22
N ASP A 326 -13.70 -8.41 6.12
CA ASP A 326 -12.36 -8.77 5.63
C ASP A 326 -11.69 -7.65 4.83
N ARG A 327 -12.39 -6.53 4.60
CA ARG A 327 -11.86 -5.38 3.86
C ARG A 327 -10.96 -4.53 4.76
N ASP A 328 -9.74 -4.34 4.30
CA ASP A 328 -8.75 -3.46 4.94
C ASP A 328 -8.98 -2.00 4.51
N GLU A 329 -10.07 -1.41 4.99
CA GLU A 329 -10.39 0.01 4.77
C GLU A 329 -9.76 0.87 5.86
N SER A 330 -8.78 1.69 5.46
CA SER A 330 -8.06 2.60 6.37
C SER A 330 -7.87 3.99 5.73
N PRO A 331 -7.78 5.07 6.52
CA PRO A 331 -7.50 6.42 6.00
C PRO A 331 -6.29 6.46 5.05
N LEU A 332 -5.23 5.70 5.35
CA LEU A 332 -4.01 5.64 4.54
C LEU A 332 -4.25 5.14 3.11
N LYS A 333 -5.26 4.27 2.89
CA LYS A 333 -5.63 3.77 1.56
C LYS A 333 -6.05 4.91 0.61
N TYR A 334 -6.64 5.96 1.18
CA TYR A 334 -7.26 7.09 0.46
C TYR A 334 -6.44 8.38 0.49
N LEU A 335 -5.32 8.41 1.21
CA LEU A 335 -4.40 9.54 1.28
C LEU A 335 -3.22 9.37 0.34
N ALA A 336 -2.92 10.42 -0.42
CA ALA A 336 -1.73 10.48 -1.25
C ALA A 336 -0.53 10.95 -0.42
N THR A 337 0.43 10.04 -0.27
CA THR A 337 1.62 10.20 0.57
C THR A 337 2.87 10.52 -0.25
N TRP A 338 2.84 10.30 -1.55
CA TRP A 338 4.02 10.43 -2.41
C TRP A 338 4.19 11.78 -3.09
N GLY A 339 3.37 12.77 -2.72
CA GLY A 339 3.51 14.13 -3.23
C GLY A 339 2.79 14.40 -4.55
N SER A 340 1.77 13.62 -4.88
CA SER A 340 0.76 14.05 -5.85
C SER A 340 0.10 15.34 -5.34
N TYR A 341 -0.42 16.16 -6.24
CA TYR A 341 -1.04 17.45 -5.90
C TYR A 341 -2.36 17.67 -6.65
N LYS A 342 -2.80 16.69 -7.44
CA LYS A 342 -4.07 16.71 -8.17
C LYS A 342 -4.83 15.43 -7.92
N VAL A 343 -6.14 15.56 -7.80
CA VAL A 343 -7.09 14.45 -7.73
C VAL A 343 -7.58 14.12 -9.14
N ASN A 344 -7.48 12.86 -9.54
CA ASN A 344 -8.07 12.37 -10.78
C ASN A 344 -9.56 12.10 -10.56
N ILE A 345 -10.40 12.93 -11.17
CA ILE A 345 -11.86 12.86 -11.02
C ILE A 345 -12.47 11.59 -11.61
N ASN A 346 -11.76 10.90 -12.51
CA ASN A 346 -12.24 9.67 -13.11
C ASN A 346 -12.00 8.44 -12.21
N SER A 347 -11.01 8.51 -11.31
CA SER A 347 -10.61 7.37 -10.48
C SER A 347 -10.76 7.57 -8.98
N ALA A 348 -11.01 8.80 -8.50
CA ALA A 348 -11.14 9.09 -7.07
C ALA A 348 -12.50 8.64 -6.48
N PRO A 349 -12.55 8.05 -5.28
CA PRO A 349 -13.81 7.69 -4.62
C PRO A 349 -14.56 8.92 -4.10
N ARG A 350 -15.81 8.74 -3.62
CA ARG A 350 -16.71 9.85 -3.26
C ARG A 350 -16.10 10.80 -2.25
N HIS A 351 -15.67 10.30 -1.09
CA HIS A 351 -15.15 11.14 -0.02
C HIS A 351 -13.90 11.95 -0.44
N VAL A 352 -13.06 11.41 -1.34
CA VAL A 352 -11.92 12.16 -1.92
C VAL A 352 -12.43 13.25 -2.88
N LEU A 353 -13.46 12.97 -3.68
CA LEU A 353 -14.07 13.97 -4.56
C LEU A 353 -14.72 15.08 -3.74
N GLU A 354 -15.53 14.75 -2.74
CA GLU A 354 -16.15 15.74 -1.88
C GLU A 354 -15.08 16.62 -1.24
N ALA A 355 -14.04 16.04 -0.63
CA ALA A 355 -12.90 16.79 -0.07
C ALA A 355 -12.23 17.70 -1.12
N ALA A 356 -12.07 17.22 -2.36
CA ALA A 356 -11.50 18.01 -3.44
C ALA A 356 -12.44 19.14 -3.95
N PHE A 357 -13.74 19.06 -3.70
CA PHE A 357 -14.73 20.06 -4.11
C PHE A 357 -15.26 20.95 -2.96
N THR A 358 -14.86 20.71 -1.71
CA THR A 358 -15.09 21.62 -0.57
C THR A 358 -14.67 23.05 -0.89
N PHE A 359 -13.60 23.22 -1.69
CA PHE A 359 -13.09 24.52 -2.14
C PHE A 359 -14.08 25.31 -3.03
N GLY A 360 -14.97 24.62 -3.73
CA GLY A 360 -15.89 25.18 -4.72
C GLY A 360 -17.25 25.57 -4.14
N GLY A 361 -17.71 24.85 -3.11
CA GLY A 361 -19.12 24.82 -2.67
C GLY A 361 -19.89 23.69 -3.37
N ASP A 362 -20.98 23.23 -2.75
CA ASP A 362 -21.83 22.13 -3.24
C ASP A 362 -21.06 20.81 -3.47
N ALA A 363 -20.15 20.47 -2.54
CA ALA A 363 -19.21 19.36 -2.70
C ALA A 363 -19.90 18.00 -2.92
N GLU A 364 -20.96 17.71 -2.15
CA GLU A 364 -21.76 16.49 -2.23
C GLU A 364 -22.45 16.35 -3.60
N ASP A 365 -23.21 17.37 -4.00
CA ASP A 365 -23.89 17.47 -5.30
C ASP A 365 -22.92 17.30 -6.49
N ILE A 366 -21.74 17.95 -6.42
CA ILE A 366 -20.73 17.87 -7.47
C ILE A 366 -20.13 16.47 -7.53
N ALA A 367 -19.80 15.86 -6.38
CA ALA A 367 -19.24 14.52 -6.32
C ALA A 367 -20.22 13.48 -6.87
N GLU A 368 -21.49 13.53 -6.45
CA GLU A 368 -22.57 12.67 -6.95
C GLU A 368 -22.70 12.75 -8.47
N GLU A 369 -22.79 13.96 -9.01
CA GLU A 369 -22.98 14.17 -10.44
C GLU A 369 -21.74 13.76 -11.26
N ILE A 370 -20.53 13.92 -10.70
CA ILE A 370 -19.27 13.39 -11.28
C ILE A 370 -19.31 11.88 -11.33
N ILE A 371 -19.67 11.21 -10.23
CA ILE A 371 -19.73 9.76 -10.12
C ILE A 371 -20.73 9.20 -11.13
N ARG A 372 -21.93 9.77 -11.18
CA ARG A 372 -22.98 9.36 -12.13
C ARG A 372 -22.52 9.46 -13.58
N ARG A 373 -21.89 10.58 -13.97
CA ARG A 373 -21.50 10.79 -15.38
C ARG A 373 -20.25 10.01 -15.79
N ARG A 374 -19.25 9.90 -14.93
CA ARG A 374 -18.04 9.13 -15.24
C ARG A 374 -18.32 7.63 -15.35
N HIS A 375 -19.40 7.16 -14.70
CA HIS A 375 -19.89 5.79 -14.81
C HIS A 375 -20.35 5.47 -16.23
N GLU A 376 -21.08 6.38 -16.87
CA GLU A 376 -21.46 6.28 -18.28
C GLU A 376 -20.25 6.46 -19.23
N LYS A 377 -19.44 7.49 -18.97
CA LYS A 377 -18.29 7.82 -19.80
C LYS A 377 -17.27 8.65 -19.03
N PRO A 378 -16.00 8.19 -18.92
CA PRO A 378 -14.95 8.98 -18.31
C PRO A 378 -14.77 10.34 -19.00
N PHE A 379 -14.52 11.37 -18.19
CA PHE A 379 -14.28 12.72 -18.69
C PHE A 379 -12.95 12.79 -19.41
N LYS A 380 -12.93 13.37 -20.63
CA LYS A 380 -11.70 13.53 -21.40
C LYS A 380 -10.79 14.60 -20.79
N ASP A 381 -11.38 15.77 -20.54
CA ASP A 381 -10.69 16.97 -20.06
C ASP A 381 -11.53 17.70 -19.02
N ILE A 382 -10.89 18.58 -18.24
CA ILE A 382 -11.60 19.44 -17.27
C ILE A 382 -12.62 20.36 -17.97
N LYS A 383 -12.42 20.69 -19.26
CA LYS A 383 -13.41 21.45 -20.05
C LYS A 383 -14.68 20.64 -20.34
N ASP A 384 -14.54 19.32 -20.48
CA ASP A 384 -15.66 18.40 -20.68
C ASP A 384 -16.49 18.29 -19.40
N LEU A 385 -15.81 18.23 -18.26
CA LEU A 385 -16.42 18.32 -16.94
C LEU A 385 -17.23 19.63 -16.77
N GLU A 386 -16.63 20.77 -17.08
CA GLU A 386 -17.29 22.09 -16.95
C GLU A 386 -18.53 22.22 -17.84
N LYS A 387 -18.49 21.65 -19.06
CA LYS A 387 -19.65 21.63 -19.97
C LYS A 387 -20.74 20.70 -19.47
N SER A 388 -20.36 19.54 -18.95
CA SER A 388 -21.27 18.55 -18.40
C SER A 388 -22.01 19.14 -17.19
N LEU A 389 -21.27 19.74 -16.27
CA LEU A 389 -21.76 20.25 -14.99
C LEU A 389 -22.01 21.76 -15.05
N TYR A 390 -22.78 22.23 -16.03
CA TYR A 390 -22.97 23.67 -16.26
C TYR A 390 -23.45 24.42 -15.00
N ARG A 391 -24.35 23.80 -14.21
CA ARG A 391 -24.88 24.33 -12.95
C ARG A 391 -23.78 24.65 -11.93
N TYR A 392 -22.69 23.87 -11.91
CA TYR A 392 -21.58 23.98 -10.95
C TYR A 392 -20.31 24.56 -11.59
N SER A 393 -20.43 25.19 -12.77
CA SER A 393 -19.29 25.68 -13.55
C SER A 393 -18.40 26.66 -12.77
N GLU A 394 -18.97 27.53 -11.93
CA GLU A 394 -18.21 28.45 -11.09
C GLU A 394 -17.37 27.73 -10.02
N SER A 395 -17.95 26.73 -9.35
CA SER A 395 -17.23 25.88 -8.37
C SER A 395 -16.09 25.13 -9.04
N ILE A 396 -16.36 24.53 -10.21
CA ILE A 396 -15.36 23.81 -11.01
C ILE A 396 -14.25 24.74 -11.49
N ARG A 397 -14.58 25.97 -11.92
CA ARG A 397 -13.59 26.99 -12.31
C ARG A 397 -12.67 27.37 -11.16
N LYS A 398 -13.18 27.50 -9.93
CA LYS A 398 -12.35 27.79 -8.74
C LYS A 398 -11.35 26.65 -8.48
N VAL A 399 -11.83 25.40 -8.48
CA VAL A 399 -10.98 24.22 -8.24
C VAL A 399 -9.94 24.04 -9.36
N LYS A 400 -10.35 24.25 -10.60
CA LYS A 400 -9.48 24.25 -11.79
C LYS A 400 -8.42 25.35 -11.73
N ALA A 401 -8.80 26.57 -11.34
CA ALA A 401 -7.87 27.70 -11.21
C ALA A 401 -6.81 27.43 -10.13
N ALA A 402 -7.17 26.69 -9.08
CA ALA A 402 -6.25 26.25 -8.04
C ALA A 402 -5.42 25.01 -8.42
N ASN A 403 -5.69 24.39 -9.58
CA ASN A 403 -4.98 23.23 -10.12
C ASN A 403 -5.03 21.98 -9.21
N TYR A 404 -6.18 21.72 -8.58
CA TYR A 404 -6.39 20.58 -7.67
C TYR A 404 -6.95 19.33 -8.33
N ILE A 405 -7.50 19.43 -9.53
CA ILE A 405 -8.14 18.31 -10.23
C ILE A 405 -7.50 18.04 -11.58
N THR A 406 -7.62 16.78 -12.03
CA THR A 406 -7.16 16.28 -13.32
C THR A 406 -8.10 15.18 -13.82
N THR A 407 -8.06 14.86 -15.12
CA THR A 407 -8.77 13.71 -15.71
C THR A 407 -7.85 12.52 -15.97
N SER A 408 -6.53 12.75 -15.90
CA SER A 408 -5.49 11.75 -16.13
C SER A 408 -4.54 11.65 -14.94
N SER A 409 -4.11 10.43 -14.63
CA SER A 409 -3.14 10.16 -13.58
C SER A 409 -1.70 10.27 -14.07
N GLU A 410 -0.87 10.97 -13.29
CA GLU A 410 0.55 11.16 -13.53
C GLU A 410 1.41 10.42 -12.49
N PHE A 411 0.85 10.07 -11.33
CA PHE A 411 1.57 9.48 -10.20
C PHE A 411 1.01 8.09 -9.90
N PHE A 412 1.91 7.11 -9.86
CA PHE A 412 1.57 5.72 -9.58
C PHE A 412 2.49 5.19 -8.48
N THR A 413 1.92 4.40 -7.59
CA THR A 413 2.64 3.76 -6.49
C THR A 413 2.71 2.27 -6.76
N ILE A 414 3.93 1.74 -6.87
CA ILE A 414 4.24 0.34 -7.07
C ILE A 414 4.66 -0.26 -5.72
N THR A 415 3.89 -1.21 -5.22
CA THR A 415 4.21 -1.96 -4.01
C THR A 415 4.63 -3.37 -4.42
N VAL A 416 5.88 -3.71 -4.14
CA VAL A 416 6.43 -5.05 -4.37
C VAL A 416 6.58 -5.74 -3.02
N THR A 417 5.88 -6.83 -2.83
CA THR A 417 5.96 -7.66 -1.64
C THR A 417 6.57 -9.01 -2.01
N ALA A 418 7.65 -9.39 -1.35
CA ALA A 418 8.27 -10.70 -1.48
C ALA A 418 8.14 -11.46 -0.17
N ALA A 419 7.79 -12.74 -0.24
CA ALA A 419 7.67 -13.61 0.93
C ALA A 419 8.38 -14.95 0.68
N HIS A 420 9.26 -15.31 1.61
CA HIS A 420 9.93 -16.60 1.64
C HIS A 420 9.92 -17.14 3.06
N GLY A 421 9.42 -18.37 3.24
CA GLY A 421 9.26 -18.97 4.56
C GLY A 421 8.41 -18.08 5.48
N ARG A 422 9.02 -17.58 6.56
CA ARG A 422 8.37 -16.65 7.53
C ARG A 422 8.77 -15.19 7.33
N ALA A 423 9.72 -14.91 6.45
CA ALA A 423 10.16 -13.56 6.19
C ALA A 423 9.29 -12.93 5.08
N LYS A 424 8.94 -11.67 5.28
CA LYS A 424 8.23 -10.84 4.30
C LYS A 424 8.99 -9.53 4.18
N THR A 425 9.20 -9.06 2.96
CA THR A 425 9.83 -7.77 2.69
C THR A 425 8.97 -7.02 1.69
N SER A 426 8.79 -5.72 1.91
CA SER A 426 8.02 -4.87 1.03
C SER A 426 8.83 -3.65 0.61
N VAL A 427 8.80 -3.32 -0.68
CA VAL A 427 9.38 -2.09 -1.20
C VAL A 427 8.28 -1.33 -1.94
N VAL A 428 8.17 -0.05 -1.63
CA VAL A 428 7.24 0.86 -2.29
C VAL A 428 8.03 1.86 -3.11
N ALA A 429 7.73 1.92 -4.40
CA ALA A 429 8.33 2.84 -5.34
C ALA A 429 7.25 3.74 -5.93
N MET A 430 7.52 5.05 -5.97
CA MET A 430 6.66 5.98 -6.71
C MET A 430 7.25 6.29 -8.07
N VAL A 431 6.38 6.26 -9.07
CA VAL A 431 6.71 6.53 -10.46
C VAL A 431 5.83 7.66 -10.98
N LYS A 432 6.45 8.61 -11.67
CA LYS A 432 5.74 9.69 -12.35
C LYS A 432 5.71 9.42 -13.85
N LYS A 433 4.53 9.41 -14.45
CA LYS A 433 4.30 9.42 -15.90
C LYS A 433 4.48 10.85 -16.42
N GLU A 434 5.48 11.06 -17.27
CA GLU A 434 5.72 12.29 -18.01
C GLU A 434 5.64 11.98 -19.51
N ALA A 435 4.56 12.44 -20.13
CA ALA A 435 4.13 12.03 -21.47
C ALA A 435 3.96 10.50 -21.57
N GLU A 436 4.84 9.83 -22.32
CA GLU A 436 4.85 8.37 -22.50
C GLU A 436 5.95 7.69 -21.66
N THR A 437 6.74 8.45 -20.92
CA THR A 437 7.86 7.91 -20.14
C THR A 437 7.55 7.88 -18.65
N PHE A 438 7.89 6.77 -18.00
CA PHE A 438 7.78 6.61 -16.57
C PHE A 438 9.12 6.88 -15.90
N LEU A 439 9.14 7.86 -14.99
CA LEU A 439 10.32 8.26 -14.23
C LEU A 439 10.20 7.80 -12.78
N PRO A 440 11.10 6.93 -12.27
CA PRO A 440 11.12 6.58 -10.86
C PRO A 440 11.50 7.81 -10.03
N VAL A 441 10.71 8.11 -9.00
CA VAL A 441 10.90 9.31 -8.18
C VAL A 441 11.58 8.95 -6.87
N ALA A 442 11.00 8.02 -6.13
CA ALA A 442 11.49 7.58 -4.83
C ALA A 442 11.23 6.09 -4.66
N ILE A 443 12.14 5.43 -3.94
CA ILE A 443 12.02 4.02 -3.55
C ILE A 443 12.27 3.98 -2.05
N ILE A 444 11.32 3.43 -1.29
CA ILE A 444 11.41 3.28 0.15
C ILE A 444 11.20 1.81 0.47
N SER A 445 12.18 1.22 1.15
CA SER A 445 12.05 -0.12 1.70
C SER A 445 11.27 -0.05 3.01
N GLN A 446 10.17 -0.79 3.09
CA GLN A 446 9.46 -1.02 4.34
C GLN A 446 10.07 -2.28 4.97
N LEU A 447 10.71 -2.09 6.13
CA LEU A 447 11.33 -3.16 6.91
C LEU A 447 10.29 -3.98 7.66
#